data_AF-A0A2I0N5B0-F1
#
_entry.id   AF-A0A2I0N5B0-F1
#
_cell.length_a   1.000
_cell.length_b   1.000
_cell.length_c   1.000
_cell.angle_alpha   90.00
_cell.angle_beta   90.00
_cell.angle_gamma   90.00
#
_symmetry.space_group_name_H-M   'P 1'
#
loop_
_entity.id
_entity.type
_entity.pdbx_description
1 polymer ?
#
loop_
_entity_poly.entity_id
_entity_poly.type
_entity_poly.pdbx_seq_one_letter_code
_entity_poly.pdbx_strand_id
1 'polypeptide(L)' 'MAPEIHKYTDVRIDGIEAKGLDENYELIVDRTPRINYLAKSTPELIIRRLHAKSNGKMKEIYERILGLFNGK' A
#
# COMPACT_ATOMS: atom_id res chain seq x y z
N MET A 1 10.78 -5.63 -3.56
CA MET A 1 10.57 -6.44 -4.77
C MET A 1 10.98 -5.69 -6.04
N ALA A 2 10.44 -4.50 -6.31
CA ALA A 2 10.84 -3.73 -7.49
C ALA A 2 12.26 -3.09 -7.45
N PRO A 3 12.84 -2.65 -6.31
CA PRO A 3 14.24 -2.20 -6.31
C PRO A 3 15.24 -3.33 -6.58
N GLU A 4 14.90 -4.59 -6.23
CA GLU A 4 15.76 -5.74 -6.48
C GLU A 4 15.82 -6.12 -7.96
N ILE A 5 14.74 -5.93 -8.72
CA ILE A 5 14.68 -6.24 -10.16
C ILE A 5 15.66 -5.34 -10.95
N HIS A 6 15.78 -4.07 -10.57
CA HIS A 6 16.70 -3.13 -11.23
C HIS A 6 18.18 -3.54 -11.13
N LYS A 7 18.54 -4.38 -10.14
CA LYS A 7 19.91 -4.89 -10.00
C LYS A 7 20.30 -5.89 -11.09
N TYR A 8 19.32 -6.51 -11.75
CA TYR A 8 19.55 -7.63 -12.67
C TYR A 8 19.10 -7.34 -14.10
N THR A 9 18.36 -6.25 -14.35
CA THR A 9 17.79 -5.94 -15.66
C THR A 9 17.59 -4.44 -15.85
N ASP A 10 17.90 -3.92 -17.03
CA ASP A 10 17.62 -2.55 -17.45
C ASP A 10 16.20 -2.44 -18.04
N VAL A 11 15.20 -2.48 -17.16
CA VAL A 11 13.79 -2.27 -17.53
C VAL A 11 13.28 -0.98 -16.92
N ARG A 12 12.49 -0.25 -17.72
CA ARG A 12 11.81 0.97 -17.26
C ARG A 12 10.80 0.63 -16.16
N ILE A 13 10.79 1.42 -15.08
CA ILE A 13 9.87 1.28 -13.97
C ILE A 13 9.03 2.54 -13.87
N ASP A 14 7.73 2.41 -14.12
CA ASP A 14 6.77 3.50 -13.98
C ASP A 14 5.84 3.21 -12.79
N GLY A 15 5.78 4.12 -11.84
CA GLY A 15 5.12 3.91 -10.56
C GLY A 15 3.68 4.43 -10.53
N ILE A 16 2.77 3.65 -9.96
CA ILE A 16 1.40 4.08 -9.62
C ILE A 16 1.30 4.24 -8.11
N GLU A 17 0.80 5.38 -7.65
CA GLU A 17 0.71 5.69 -6.23
C GLU A 17 -0.73 5.70 -5.74
N ALA A 18 -0.93 5.13 -4.55
CA ALA A 18 -2.19 5.28 -3.82
C ALA A 18 -2.27 6.68 -3.20
N LYS A 19 -3.43 7.33 -3.36
CA LYS A 19 -3.73 8.63 -2.73
C LYS A 19 -4.35 8.46 -1.35
N GLY A 20 -4.98 7.32 -1.08
CA GLY A 20 -5.66 7.06 0.18
C GLY A 20 -6.78 6.03 0.03
N LEU A 21 -7.68 6.03 1.00
CA LEU A 21 -8.94 5.30 0.93
C LEU A 21 -10.10 6.30 0.83
N ASP A 22 -11.16 5.93 0.13
CA ASP A 22 -12.42 6.68 0.14
C ASP A 22 -13.26 6.37 1.40
N GLU A 23 -14.45 6.96 1.46
CA GLU A 23 -15.40 6.80 2.58
C GLU A 23 -15.87 5.35 2.76
N ASN A 24 -15.80 4.53 1.71
CA ASN A 24 -16.15 3.11 1.73
C ASN A 24 -14.94 2.20 1.98
N TYR A 25 -13.79 2.79 2.34
CA TYR A 25 -12.50 2.12 2.48
C TYR A 25 -11.99 1.48 1.18
N GLU A 26 -12.39 1.99 0.01
CA GLU A 26 -11.86 1.56 -1.29
C GLU A 26 -10.62 2.36 -1.67
N LEU A 27 -9.67 1.72 -2.35
CA LEU A 27 -8.36 2.30 -2.64
C LEU A 27 -8.46 3.32 -3.77
N ILE A 28 -8.06 4.56 -3.49
CA ILE A 28 -7.93 5.63 -4.49
C ILE A 28 -6.50 5.62 -5.02
N VAL A 29 -6.34 5.52 -6.35
CA VAL A 29 -5.03 5.49 -7.03
C VAL A 29 -4.93 6.58 -8.10
N ASP A 30 -3.74 7.17 -8.25
CA ASP A 30 -3.44 7.94 -9.47
C ASP A 30 -3.13 6.99 -10.61
N ARG A 31 -4.02 6.92 -11.60
CA ARG A 31 -3.84 6.00 -12.75
C ARG A 31 -2.85 6.53 -13.78
N THR A 32 -2.30 7.73 -13.59
CA THR A 32 -1.23 8.26 -14.44
C THR A 32 0.11 7.74 -13.89
N PRO A 33 0.80 6.82 -14.58
CA PRO A 33 2.07 6.31 -14.09
C PRO A 33 3.13 7.41 -14.06
N ARG A 34 3.88 7.48 -12.97
CA ARG A 34 5.04 8.35 -12.84
C ARG A 34 6.25 7.66 -13.47
N ILE A 35 6.78 8.26 -14.53
CA ILE A 35 7.89 7.67 -15.31
C ILE A 35 9.16 7.58 -14.45
N ASN A 36 9.88 6.47 -14.57
CA ASN A 36 11.15 6.21 -13.84
C ASN A 36 11.00 6.35 -12.31
N TYR A 37 9.82 6.05 -11.79
CA TYR A 37 9.51 6.18 -10.38
C TYR A 37 9.15 4.84 -9.76
N LEU A 38 9.89 4.46 -8.73
CA LEU A 38 9.55 3.28 -7.93
C LEU A 38 8.43 3.62 -6.94
N ALA A 39 7.22 3.20 -7.26
CA ALA A 39 6.07 3.38 -6.37
C ALA A 39 6.23 2.64 -5.04
N LYS A 40 5.66 3.23 -3.98
CA LYS A 40 5.57 2.63 -2.65
C LYS A 40 4.26 1.83 -2.53
N SER A 41 4.34 0.65 -1.93
CA SER A 41 3.19 -0.25 -1.80
C SER A 41 2.14 0.19 -0.77
N THR A 42 2.37 1.27 -0.01
CA THR A 42 1.47 1.83 1.04
C THR A 42 0.64 0.77 1.77
N PRO A 43 1.28 -0.28 2.33
CA PRO A 43 0.59 -1.43 2.90
C PRO A 43 -0.38 -1.06 4.02
N GLU A 44 -0.11 0.04 4.74
CA GLU A 44 -0.98 0.60 5.78
C GLU A 44 -2.41 0.88 5.28
N LEU A 45 -2.59 1.30 4.01
CA LEU A 45 -3.91 1.54 3.43
C LEU A 45 -4.67 0.23 3.22
N ILE A 46 -3.98 -0.81 2.77
CA ILE A 46 -4.59 -2.14 2.60
C ILE A 46 -5.00 -2.72 3.96
N ILE A 47 -4.14 -2.60 4.98
CA ILE A 47 -4.48 -3.08 6.32
C ILE A 47 -5.63 -2.27 6.91
N ARG A 48 -5.71 -0.95 6.70
CA ARG A 48 -6.85 -0.12 7.11
C ARG A 48 -8.16 -0.58 6.46
N ARG A 49 -8.14 -0.90 5.16
CA ARG A 49 -9.30 -1.46 4.45
C ARG A 49 -9.73 -2.80 5.03
N LEU A 50 -8.78 -3.72 5.25
CA LEU A 50 -9.07 -5.03 5.84
C LEU A 50 -9.62 -4.91 7.25
N HIS A 51 -9.03 -4.04 8.08
CA HIS A 51 -9.52 -3.72 9.41
C HIS A 51 -10.98 -3.27 9.38
N ALA A 52 -11.31 -2.29 8.54
CA ALA A 52 -12.66 -1.75 8.42
C ALA A 52 -13.71 -2.80 8.00
N LYS A 53 -13.31 -3.78 7.18
CA LYS A 53 -14.19 -4.86 6.69
C LYS A 53 -14.20 -6.12 7.56
N SER A 54 -13.41 -6.14 8.63
CA SER A 54 -13.22 -7.32 9.48
C SER A 54 -13.93 -7.17 10.83
N ASN A 55 -14.18 -8.30 11.50
CA ASN A 55 -14.81 -8.38 12.82
C ASN A 55 -14.03 -9.33 13.74
N GLY A 56 -14.29 -9.20 15.04
CA GLY A 56 -13.72 -10.08 16.08
C GLY A 56 -12.20 -10.14 16.04
N LYS A 57 -11.65 -11.35 16.17
CA LYS A 57 -10.21 -11.60 16.27
C LYS A 57 -9.39 -11.05 15.09
N MET A 58 -9.92 -11.07 13.87
CA MET A 58 -9.19 -10.53 12.71
C MET A 58 -9.04 -9.02 12.80
N LYS A 59 -10.05 -8.32 13.31
CA LYS A 59 -10.01 -6.87 13.52
C LYS A 59 -8.92 -6.48 14.50
N GLU A 60 -8.82 -7.18 15.63
CA GLU A 60 -7.77 -6.98 16.64
C GLU A 60 -6.36 -7.21 16.07
N ILE A 61 -6.19 -8.23 15.21
CA ILE A 61 -4.92 -8.51 14.54
C ILE A 61 -4.54 -7.35 13.61
N TYR A 62 -5.46 -6.89 12.78
CA TYR A 62 -5.19 -5.78 11.86
C TYR A 62 -4.93 -4.48 12.61
N GLU A 63 -5.62 -4.22 13.71
CA GLU A 63 -5.37 -3.06 14.58
C GLU A 63 -3.97 -3.10 15.17
N ARG A 64 -3.51 -4.27 15.66
CA ARG A 64 -2.14 -4.44 16.14
C ARG A 64 -1.09 -4.22 15.05
N ILE A 65 -1.34 -4.72 13.84
CA ILE A 65 -0.46 -4.51 12.68
C ILE A 65 -0.40 -3.02 12.31
N LEU A 66 -1.54 -2.32 12.32
CA LEU A 66 -1.58 -0.87 12.08
C LEU A 66 -0.77 -0.09 13.12
N GLY A 67 -0.80 -0.50 14.39
CA GLY A 67 0.01 0.08 15.44
C GLY A 67 1.53 0.03 15.16
N LEU A 68 2.01 -0.97 14.42
CA LEU A 68 3.43 -1.09 14.05
C LEU A 68 3.87 0.00 13.05
N PHE A 69 2.94 0.60 12.31
CA PHE A 69 3.23 1.71 11.39
C PHE A 69 3.34 3.05 12.11
N ASN A 70 2.71 3.20 13.29
CA ASN A 70 2.70 4.45 14.08
C ASN A 70 3.96 4.64 14.95
N GLY A 71 4.79 3.59 15.10
CA GLY A 71 6.05 3.63 15.86
C GLY A 71 7.28 3.99 15.02
N LYS A 72 7.09 4.66 13.87
CA LYS A 72 8.17 5.19 13.02
C LYS A 72 8.35 6.68 13.21
#